data_AF-A0A3C1SL19-F1
#
_entry.id   AF-A0A3C1SL19-F1
#
_cell.length_a   1.000
_cell.length_b   1.000
_cell.length_c   1.000
_cell.angle_alpha   90.00
_cell.angle_beta   90.00
_cell.angle_gamma   90.00
#
_symmetry.space_group_name_H-M   'P 1'
#
loop_
_entity.id
_entity.type
_entity.pdbx_description
1 polymer ?
#
loop_
_entity_poly.entity_id
_entity_poly.type
_entity_poly.pdbx_seq_one_letter_code
_entity_poly.pdbx_strand_id
1 'polypeptide(L)'
;MNFLHNRASGILMHISSLPGPGGIGTLGASAYTFVDYLANAKQSYWQILPICPTSYGDSPYQSFSTYAGNPYFIDLELLQKDGLLNEADWKHTHWANDERFVDYGVLYIERHKLLRAVHQKFEQNLPTDFEIFCKENSFWLEDYALFMAIKDKHGGISFHQWEEDIRTRNPESLANWKNICYNDIRYYKMLQYLFFKQWKSLKQYANKKGIRIIGDLPIYVSSDSSDVWANPEIFDTKEVAGCPPDAFAADGQLWGNPVYKWDVLKKQNYQWWITRLTYNLAIYDVLRIDHFRGFESYYCIPAQDTTAKNGVWRKGPGLQLFTEFKKHAPDAAVIAEDLGFLTDEVKQMRKDSGFPGMKVLQFAFDSREENDYLPEHYEHTSVVYTGTHDNDTLLGWINHSPKEDIDTALKYLHVNNQGQLAPAMMKAAMECVSDTCILTMQDILGLETFARMNIPSTLGNNWRWRATEKQLSEAPWNKLRSLTEQTKRC
;
A
#
# COMPACT_ATOMS: atom_id res chain seq x y z
N MET A 1 5.47 10.88 -22.00
CA MET A 1 6.09 9.67 -22.62
C MET A 1 5.59 8.45 -21.87
N ASN A 2 5.05 7.44 -22.57
CA ASN A 2 4.51 6.23 -21.94
C ASN A 2 5.62 5.47 -21.20
N PHE A 3 5.49 5.32 -19.88
CA PHE A 3 6.50 4.71 -18.99
C PHE A 3 6.75 3.21 -19.23
N LEU A 4 6.06 2.62 -20.21
CA LEU A 4 6.00 1.19 -20.52
C LEU A 4 6.69 0.79 -21.84
N HIS A 5 7.31 1.71 -22.58
CA HIS A 5 7.89 1.35 -23.88
C HIS A 5 9.13 0.44 -23.83
N ASN A 6 9.65 0.13 -22.64
CA ASN A 6 10.75 -0.80 -22.44
C ASN A 6 10.36 -1.88 -21.43
N ARG A 7 10.74 -3.13 -21.74
CA ARG A 7 10.56 -4.27 -20.83
C ARG A 7 11.36 -4.05 -19.55
N ALA A 8 10.70 -4.11 -18.41
CA ALA A 8 11.31 -3.89 -17.10
C ALA A 8 10.85 -4.94 -16.09
N SER A 9 11.60 -5.07 -15.00
CA SER A 9 11.21 -5.86 -13.83
C SER A 9 11.38 -5.10 -12.52
N GLY A 10 10.74 -5.59 -11.47
CA GLY A 10 10.86 -5.07 -10.11
C GLY A 10 10.47 -6.07 -9.05
N ILE A 11 10.64 -5.66 -7.79
CA ILE A 11 10.31 -6.48 -6.62
C ILE A 11 9.23 -5.81 -5.79
N LEU A 12 8.21 -6.59 -5.39
CA LEU A 12 7.26 -6.25 -4.35
C LEU A 12 7.85 -6.63 -2.99
N MET A 13 8.14 -5.61 -2.18
CA MET A 13 8.66 -5.76 -0.81
C MET A 13 8.25 -4.52 0.00
N HIS A 14 7.34 -4.65 0.95
CA HIS A 14 6.93 -3.48 1.74
C HIS A 14 8.04 -3.06 2.71
N ILE A 15 8.03 -1.78 3.10
CA ILE A 15 9.03 -1.18 4.00
C ILE A 15 9.03 -1.92 5.33
N SER A 16 7.84 -2.27 5.86
CA SER A 16 7.72 -3.01 7.12
C SER A 16 8.48 -4.33 7.13
N SER A 17 8.61 -4.97 5.97
CA SER A 17 9.23 -6.28 5.81
C SER A 17 10.76 -6.23 5.74
N LEU A 18 11.37 -5.03 5.63
CA LEU A 18 12.82 -4.91 5.63
C LEU A 18 13.40 -5.38 6.99
N PRO A 19 14.57 -6.05 6.98
CA PRO A 19 15.28 -6.36 8.21
C PRO A 19 15.78 -5.07 8.86
N GLY A 20 16.15 -5.17 10.13
CA GLY A 20 16.75 -4.06 10.86
C GLY A 20 16.24 -3.99 12.29
N PRO A 21 16.89 -3.15 13.11
CA PRO A 21 16.54 -2.97 14.51
C PRO A 21 15.24 -2.14 14.64
N GLY A 22 14.67 -2.04 15.83
CA GLY A 22 13.47 -1.21 16.05
C GLY A 22 12.13 -1.86 15.68
N GLY A 23 12.10 -3.19 15.59
CA GLY A 23 10.89 -4.03 15.51
C GLY A 23 10.15 -4.10 14.17
N ILE A 24 10.52 -3.25 13.22
CA ILE A 24 9.91 -3.15 11.89
C ILE A 24 10.93 -2.55 10.93
N GLY A 25 10.82 -2.86 9.64
CA GLY A 25 11.62 -2.16 8.64
C GLY A 25 11.27 -0.66 8.56
N THR A 26 12.29 0.16 8.31
CA THR A 26 12.21 1.63 8.36
C THR A 26 12.82 2.25 7.10
N LEU A 27 12.77 3.58 7.02
CA LEU A 27 13.40 4.38 5.96
C LEU A 27 14.92 4.57 6.17
N GLY A 28 15.54 3.74 7.01
CA GLY A 28 16.95 3.78 7.38
C GLY A 28 17.86 2.90 6.52
N ALA A 29 19.02 2.51 7.06
CA ALA A 29 20.11 1.87 6.33
C ALA A 29 19.66 0.65 5.49
N SER A 30 18.79 -0.22 6.05
CA SER A 30 18.27 -1.39 5.35
C SER A 30 17.53 -1.04 4.05
N ALA A 31 16.81 0.08 4.00
CA ALA A 31 16.12 0.52 2.78
C ALA A 31 17.10 0.98 1.69
N TYR A 32 18.18 1.68 2.07
CA TYR A 32 19.24 2.09 1.14
C TYR A 32 19.99 0.87 0.60
N THR A 33 20.32 -0.09 1.46
CA THR A 33 20.93 -1.36 1.07
C THR A 33 20.02 -2.14 0.13
N PHE A 34 18.71 -2.16 0.39
CA PHE A 34 17.74 -2.81 -0.49
C PHE A 34 17.71 -2.16 -1.89
N VAL A 35 17.75 -0.84 -1.98
CA VAL A 35 17.90 -0.11 -3.26
C VAL A 35 19.17 -0.54 -3.99
N ASP A 36 20.29 -0.68 -3.27
CA ASP A 36 21.54 -1.14 -3.88
C ASP A 36 21.44 -2.58 -4.39
N TYR A 37 20.76 -3.47 -3.66
CA TYR A 37 20.50 -4.82 -4.13
C TYR A 37 19.61 -4.86 -5.39
N LEU A 38 18.56 -4.05 -5.44
CA LEU A 38 17.71 -3.91 -6.62
C LEU A 38 18.52 -3.45 -7.85
N ALA A 39 19.34 -2.40 -7.69
CA ALA A 39 20.17 -1.89 -8.76
C ALA A 39 21.21 -2.92 -9.23
N ASN A 40 21.87 -3.62 -8.30
CA ASN A 40 22.82 -4.68 -8.61
C ASN A 40 22.18 -5.89 -9.30
N ALA A 41 20.91 -6.17 -8.99
CA ALA A 41 20.09 -7.18 -9.64
C ALA A 41 19.40 -6.68 -10.93
N LYS A 42 19.71 -5.47 -11.41
CA LYS A 42 19.15 -4.84 -12.62
C LYS A 42 17.63 -4.68 -12.61
N GLN A 43 17.05 -4.51 -11.42
CA GLN A 43 15.64 -4.16 -11.30
C GLN A 43 15.44 -2.68 -11.62
N SER A 44 14.29 -2.34 -12.18
CA SER A 44 13.87 -0.96 -12.46
C SER A 44 12.87 -0.43 -11.44
N TYR A 45 12.14 -1.32 -10.75
CA TYR A 45 11.07 -0.94 -9.84
C TYR A 45 11.18 -1.56 -8.45
N TRP A 46 10.81 -0.77 -7.45
CA TRP A 46 10.48 -1.23 -6.11
C TRP A 46 8.99 -0.95 -5.86
N GLN A 47 8.18 -2.02 -5.78
CA GLN A 47 6.77 -1.87 -5.41
C GLN A 47 6.59 -2.02 -3.90
N ILE A 48 5.80 -1.11 -3.34
CA ILE A 48 5.43 -1.10 -1.93
C ILE A 48 3.91 -1.00 -1.78
N LEU A 49 3.39 -1.42 -0.63
CA LEU A 49 2.03 -1.16 -0.19
C LEU A 49 1.87 0.31 0.29
N PRO A 50 0.64 0.77 0.59
CA PRO A 50 0.43 2.13 1.08
C PRO A 50 1.32 2.45 2.29
N ILE A 51 1.89 3.65 2.33
CA ILE A 51 2.80 4.08 3.41
C ILE A 51 2.08 4.80 4.55
N CYS A 52 0.76 4.82 4.52
CA CYS A 52 -0.05 5.64 5.42
C CYS A 52 -0.18 5.01 6.82
N PRO A 53 -0.43 5.81 7.88
CA PRO A 53 -0.60 5.32 9.24
C PRO A 53 -1.74 4.31 9.32
N THR A 54 -1.49 3.13 9.86
CA THR A 54 -2.49 2.06 9.95
C THR A 54 -3.44 2.27 11.13
N SER A 55 -4.72 1.92 10.94
CA SER A 55 -5.69 1.83 12.02
C SER A 55 -5.68 0.43 12.67
N TYR A 56 -6.73 0.10 13.44
CA TYR A 56 -6.91 -1.23 14.00
C TYR A 56 -6.81 -2.33 12.91
N GLY A 57 -6.11 -3.42 13.22
CA GLY A 57 -5.85 -4.51 12.26
C GLY A 57 -4.59 -4.33 11.41
N ASP A 58 -3.87 -3.22 11.58
CA ASP A 58 -2.54 -2.95 11.01
C ASP A 58 -2.48 -2.98 9.47
N SER A 59 -3.65 -2.88 8.81
CA SER A 59 -3.76 -2.91 7.36
C SER A 59 -3.32 -1.58 6.74
N PRO A 60 -2.36 -1.59 5.80
CA PRO A 60 -2.03 -0.41 5.00
C PRO A 60 -3.22 0.16 4.21
N TYR A 61 -4.23 -0.66 3.95
CA TYR A 61 -5.45 -0.29 3.23
C TYR A 61 -6.54 0.32 4.13
N GLN A 62 -6.32 0.34 5.45
CA GLN A 62 -7.16 1.04 6.42
C GLN A 62 -6.32 2.05 7.19
N SER A 63 -6.32 3.28 6.68
CA SER A 63 -5.52 4.36 7.23
C SER A 63 -6.35 5.50 7.83
N PHE A 64 -5.78 6.17 8.84
CA PHE A 64 -6.30 7.42 9.38
C PHE A 64 -6.22 8.59 8.39
N SER A 65 -5.41 8.51 7.33
CA SER A 65 -5.30 9.54 6.31
C SER A 65 -4.72 8.98 5.02
N THR A 66 -5.26 9.40 3.87
CA THR A 66 -4.67 9.07 2.56
C THR A 66 -3.41 9.89 2.23
N TYR A 67 -3.04 10.88 3.04
CA TYR A 67 -1.91 11.77 2.79
C TYR A 67 -0.73 11.51 3.73
N ALA A 68 -1.00 11.19 4.99
CA ALA A 68 0.02 11.03 6.01
C ALA A 68 0.96 9.84 5.74
N GLY A 69 2.17 9.92 6.29
CA GLY A 69 3.14 8.83 6.37
C GLY A 69 3.12 8.14 7.73
N ASN A 70 3.31 6.82 7.73
CA ASN A 70 3.26 5.98 8.92
C ASN A 70 4.45 6.24 9.85
N PRO A 71 4.23 6.70 11.10
CA PRO A 71 5.31 6.95 12.06
C PRO A 71 6.17 5.72 12.38
N TYR A 72 5.67 4.50 12.15
CA TYR A 72 6.44 3.27 12.34
C TYR A 72 7.60 3.11 11.36
N PHE A 73 7.62 3.85 10.25
CA PHE A 73 8.74 3.80 9.30
C PHE A 73 9.83 4.85 9.56
N ILE A 74 9.61 5.75 10.53
CA ILE A 74 10.66 6.68 10.97
C ILE A 74 11.80 5.86 11.57
N ASP A 75 13.00 6.05 11.03
CA ASP A 75 14.18 5.32 11.44
C ASP A 75 14.81 5.89 12.71
N LEU A 76 15.03 5.02 13.71
CA LEU A 76 15.53 5.41 15.04
C LEU A 76 17.02 5.75 15.02
N GLU A 77 17.82 5.11 14.15
CA GLU A 77 19.26 5.40 14.02
C GLU A 77 19.49 6.77 13.38
N LEU A 78 18.67 7.14 12.39
CA LEU A 78 18.67 8.49 11.82
C LEU A 78 18.26 9.54 12.85
N LEU A 79 17.28 9.26 13.71
CA LEU A 79 16.94 10.17 14.82
C LEU A 79 18.08 10.32 15.83
N GLN A 80 18.81 9.23 16.10
CA GLN A 80 20.02 9.27 16.94
C GLN A 80 21.11 10.12 16.29
N LYS A 81 21.34 9.96 14.99
CA LYS A 81 22.31 10.76 14.23
C LYS A 81 21.96 12.25 14.22
N ASP A 82 20.67 12.58 14.18
CA ASP A 82 20.15 13.95 14.28
C ASP A 82 20.15 14.49 15.73
N GLY A 83 20.62 13.70 16.72
CA GLY A 83 20.69 14.10 18.14
C GLY A 83 19.34 14.11 18.87
N LEU A 84 18.29 13.59 18.23
CA LEU A 84 16.92 13.61 18.75
C LEU A 84 16.58 12.38 19.61
N LEU A 85 17.39 11.34 19.59
CA LEU A 85 17.18 10.10 20.35
C LEU A 85 18.53 9.59 20.89
N ASN A 86 18.56 9.07 22.13
CA ASN A 86 19.77 8.41 22.63
C ASN A 86 19.68 6.91 22.37
N GLU A 87 20.82 6.29 22.06
CA GLU A 87 20.90 4.84 21.79
C GLU A 87 20.34 3.98 22.94
N ALA A 88 20.67 4.38 24.18
CA ALA A 88 20.25 3.67 25.39
C ALA A 88 18.72 3.62 25.57
N ASP A 89 17.97 4.54 24.93
CA ASP A 89 16.53 4.65 25.08
C ASP A 89 15.78 3.52 24.37
N TRP A 90 16.38 2.89 23.34
CA TRP A 90 15.67 1.97 22.45
C TRP A 90 16.43 0.68 22.09
N LYS A 91 17.77 0.65 22.23
CA LYS A 91 18.58 -0.50 21.82
C LYS A 91 18.31 -1.77 22.65
N HIS A 92 17.84 -1.61 23.87
CA HIS A 92 17.51 -2.73 24.78
C HIS A 92 16.02 -3.10 24.77
N THR A 93 15.20 -2.46 23.94
CA THR A 93 13.79 -2.78 23.83
C THR A 93 13.61 -4.16 23.18
N HIS A 94 12.82 -5.01 23.82
CA HIS A 94 12.42 -6.31 23.25
C HIS A 94 11.31 -6.11 22.23
N TRP A 95 11.68 -6.01 20.96
CA TRP A 95 10.74 -5.63 19.90
C TRP A 95 9.82 -6.76 19.43
N ALA A 96 10.32 -7.99 19.41
CA ALA A 96 9.57 -9.16 18.97
C ALA A 96 10.24 -10.43 19.49
N ASN A 97 9.46 -11.50 19.65
CA ASN A 97 10.00 -12.83 19.96
C ASN A 97 10.66 -13.51 18.75
N ASP A 98 10.24 -13.15 17.54
CA ASP A 98 10.75 -13.67 16.27
C ASP A 98 10.95 -12.50 15.31
N GLU A 99 12.20 -12.27 14.88
CA GLU A 99 12.57 -11.15 14.01
C GLU A 99 11.89 -11.17 12.64
N ARG A 100 11.37 -12.33 12.22
CA ARG A 100 10.63 -12.52 10.96
C ARG A 100 9.22 -11.96 11.02
N PHE A 101 8.75 -11.51 12.18
CA PHE A 101 7.41 -10.99 12.36
C PHE A 101 7.42 -9.66 13.08
N VAL A 102 6.69 -8.69 12.54
CA VAL A 102 6.34 -7.46 13.24
C VAL A 102 5.42 -7.81 14.42
N ASP A 103 5.70 -7.25 15.58
CA ASP A 103 4.79 -7.20 16.72
C ASP A 103 4.18 -5.79 16.83
N TYR A 104 3.04 -5.59 16.18
CA TYR A 104 2.37 -4.28 16.15
C TYR A 104 1.89 -3.82 17.53
N GLY A 105 1.63 -4.74 18.47
CA GLY A 105 1.28 -4.41 19.85
C GLY A 105 2.46 -3.75 20.58
N VAL A 106 3.65 -4.34 20.47
CA VAL A 106 4.87 -3.75 21.02
C VAL A 106 5.20 -2.42 20.34
N LEU A 107 5.08 -2.33 19.01
CA LEU A 107 5.31 -1.08 18.29
C LEU A 107 4.38 0.04 18.76
N TYR A 108 3.08 -0.25 18.91
CA TYR A 108 2.10 0.73 19.34
C TYR A 108 2.47 1.34 20.70
N ILE A 109 2.99 0.53 21.63
CA ILE A 109 3.37 1.01 22.96
C ILE A 109 4.74 1.71 22.94
N GLU A 110 5.77 1.00 22.50
CA GLU A 110 7.15 1.44 22.68
C GLU A 110 7.55 2.54 21.69
N ARG A 111 7.11 2.48 20.42
CA ARG A 111 7.47 3.55 19.45
C ARG A 111 6.81 4.87 19.80
N HIS A 112 5.55 4.88 20.20
CA HIS A 112 4.88 6.13 20.57
C HIS A 112 5.55 6.79 21.78
N LYS A 113 5.97 5.99 22.77
CA LYS A 113 6.75 6.47 23.92
C LYS A 113 8.07 7.12 23.48
N LEU A 114 8.83 6.46 22.62
CA LEU A 114 10.11 6.99 22.10
C LEU A 114 9.90 8.28 21.30
N LEU A 115 8.92 8.30 20.40
CA LEU A 115 8.66 9.46 19.54
C LEU A 115 8.15 10.67 20.33
N ARG A 116 7.44 10.46 21.46
CA ARG A 116 7.08 11.54 22.39
C ARG A 116 8.31 12.13 23.08
N ALA A 117 9.31 11.33 23.41
CA ALA A 117 10.58 11.84 23.95
C ALA A 117 11.37 12.62 22.89
N VAL A 118 11.38 12.14 21.64
CA VAL A 118 11.94 12.84 20.47
C VAL A 118 11.31 14.23 20.31
N HIS A 119 9.99 14.34 20.47
CA HIS A 119 9.28 15.61 20.37
C HIS A 119 9.75 16.66 21.38
N GLN A 120 10.04 16.26 22.61
CA GLN A 120 10.56 17.20 23.61
C GLN A 120 11.90 17.80 23.18
N LYS A 121 12.80 17.00 22.60
CA LYS A 121 14.09 17.49 22.07
C LYS A 121 13.94 18.28 20.77
N PHE A 122 13.00 17.86 19.92
CA PHE A 122 12.69 18.54 18.66
C PHE A 122 12.21 19.98 18.89
N GLU A 123 11.31 20.19 19.85
CA GLU A 123 10.81 21.52 20.20
C GLU A 123 11.89 22.46 20.77
N GLN A 124 12.94 21.91 21.40
CA GLN A 124 14.08 22.70 21.89
C GLN A 124 14.99 23.17 20.75
N ASN A 125 15.05 22.42 19.66
CA ASN A 125 15.93 22.68 18.52
C ASN A 125 15.16 22.54 17.20
N LEU A 126 14.17 23.42 17.02
CA LEU A 126 13.25 23.33 15.89
C LEU A 126 13.99 23.52 14.55
N PRO A 127 13.89 22.58 13.61
CA PRO A 127 14.47 22.75 12.28
C PRO A 127 13.89 23.97 11.56
N THR A 128 14.75 24.71 10.87
CA THR A 128 14.36 25.96 10.20
C THR A 128 13.35 25.76 9.06
N ASP A 129 13.29 24.56 8.49
CA ASP A 129 12.38 24.18 7.41
C ASP A 129 11.08 23.50 7.91
N PHE A 130 10.91 23.30 9.22
CA PHE A 130 9.71 22.67 9.78
C PHE A 130 8.43 23.45 9.51
N GLU A 131 8.46 24.77 9.74
CA GLU A 131 7.29 25.63 9.50
C GLU A 131 6.98 25.78 8.00
N ILE A 132 8.00 25.67 7.13
CA ILE A 132 7.82 25.62 5.68
C ILE A 132 7.08 24.34 5.30
N PHE A 133 7.52 23.19 5.80
CA PHE A 133 6.84 21.91 5.61
C PHE A 133 5.38 21.98 6.06
N CYS A 134 5.11 22.55 7.25
CA CYS A 134 3.76 22.69 7.76
C CYS A 134 2.87 23.55 6.84
N LYS A 135 3.41 24.67 6.35
CA LYS A 135 2.69 25.57 5.43
C LYS A 135 2.39 24.89 4.09
N GLU A 136 3.37 24.23 3.49
CA GLU A 136 3.22 23.54 2.19
C GLU A 136 2.21 22.39 2.26
N ASN A 137 2.07 21.75 3.43
CA ASN A 137 1.19 20.60 3.64
C ASN A 137 -0.10 20.97 4.38
N SER A 138 -0.37 22.25 4.63
CA SER A 138 -1.49 22.71 5.45
C SER A 138 -2.87 22.24 4.98
N PHE A 139 -3.03 21.94 3.69
CA PHE A 139 -4.30 21.47 3.11
C PHE A 139 -4.77 20.10 3.64
N TRP A 140 -3.86 19.28 4.19
CA TRP A 140 -4.20 17.98 4.81
C TRP A 140 -3.62 17.85 6.23
N LEU A 141 -2.46 18.44 6.49
CA LEU A 141 -1.71 18.23 7.73
C LEU A 141 -2.42 18.84 8.94
N GLU A 142 -3.10 19.98 8.79
CA GLU A 142 -3.82 20.63 9.89
C GLU A 142 -4.97 19.75 10.40
N ASP A 143 -5.78 19.23 9.48
CA ASP A 143 -6.90 18.35 9.81
C ASP A 143 -6.42 17.00 10.34
N TYR A 144 -5.39 16.40 9.73
CA TYR A 144 -4.80 15.15 10.22
C TYR A 144 -4.23 15.28 11.63
N ALA A 145 -3.41 16.30 11.89
CA ALA A 145 -2.78 16.47 13.20
C ALA A 145 -3.80 16.76 14.30
N LEU A 146 -4.84 17.55 14.00
CA LEU A 146 -5.94 17.80 14.92
C LEU A 146 -6.77 16.53 15.17
N PHE A 147 -7.13 15.80 14.10
CA PHE A 147 -7.87 14.54 14.19
C PHE A 147 -7.16 13.55 15.11
N MET A 148 -5.87 13.29 14.87
CA MET A 148 -5.09 12.35 15.67
C MET A 148 -4.92 12.82 17.12
N ALA A 149 -4.71 14.11 17.34
CA ALA A 149 -4.59 14.65 18.69
C ALA A 149 -5.90 14.52 19.49
N ILE A 150 -7.05 14.78 18.88
CA ILE A 150 -8.36 14.57 19.52
C ILE A 150 -8.61 13.09 19.76
N LYS A 151 -8.25 12.24 18.79
CA LYS A 151 -8.38 10.79 18.91
C LYS A 151 -7.64 10.24 20.13
N ASP A 152 -6.40 10.68 20.35
CA ASP A 152 -5.62 10.31 21.53
C ASP A 152 -6.30 10.75 22.83
N LYS A 153 -6.85 11.97 22.87
CA LYS A 153 -7.58 12.48 24.06
C LYS A 153 -8.82 11.67 24.38
N HIS A 154 -9.42 11.04 23.39
CA HIS A 154 -10.55 10.13 23.54
C HIS A 154 -10.14 8.67 23.67
N GLY A 155 -8.87 8.36 23.92
CA GLY A 155 -8.41 6.99 24.13
C GLY A 155 -8.50 6.10 22.88
N GLY A 156 -8.44 6.70 21.69
CA GLY A 156 -8.40 5.96 20.43
C GLY A 156 -9.75 5.63 19.81
N ILE A 157 -10.88 5.98 20.44
CA ILE A 157 -12.22 5.69 19.89
C ILE A 157 -12.44 6.36 18.53
N SER A 158 -13.36 5.81 17.74
CA SER A 158 -13.70 6.38 16.44
C SER A 158 -14.33 7.76 16.57
N PHE A 159 -14.05 8.66 15.62
CA PHE A 159 -14.63 10.00 15.63
C PHE A 159 -16.16 10.00 15.53
N HIS A 160 -16.77 8.93 15.01
CA HIS A 160 -18.22 8.74 15.02
C HIS A 160 -18.81 8.72 16.43
N GLN A 161 -17.99 8.49 17.46
CA GLN A 161 -18.37 8.44 18.87
C GLN A 161 -17.95 9.70 19.66
N TRP A 162 -17.33 10.70 19.02
CA TRP A 162 -17.02 11.97 19.68
C TRP A 162 -18.27 12.82 19.91
N GLU A 163 -18.15 13.85 20.73
CA GLU A 163 -19.21 14.83 20.96
C GLU A 163 -19.67 15.48 19.65
N GLU A 164 -20.95 15.80 19.56
CA GLU A 164 -21.59 16.24 18.33
C GLU A 164 -20.90 17.45 17.68
N ASP A 165 -20.49 18.41 18.50
CA ASP A 165 -19.88 19.66 18.07
C ASP A 165 -18.52 19.43 17.40
N ILE A 166 -17.67 18.56 17.95
CA ILE A 166 -16.38 18.24 17.34
C ILE A 166 -16.52 17.22 16.20
N ARG A 167 -17.43 16.27 16.32
CA ARG A 167 -17.76 15.29 15.28
C ARG A 167 -18.25 15.97 14.00
N THR A 168 -19.05 17.02 14.13
CA THR A 168 -19.57 17.85 13.01
C THR A 168 -18.73 19.08 12.71
N ARG A 169 -17.56 19.23 13.37
CA ARG A 169 -16.58 20.29 13.10
C ARG A 169 -17.13 21.71 13.30
N ASN A 170 -17.90 21.92 14.36
CA ASN A 170 -18.33 23.25 14.78
C ASN A 170 -17.09 24.17 14.94
N PRO A 171 -17.08 25.38 14.33
CA PRO A 171 -15.90 26.26 14.33
C PRO A 171 -15.37 26.66 15.72
N GLU A 172 -16.26 26.88 16.69
CA GLU A 172 -15.88 27.24 18.07
C GLU A 172 -15.27 26.03 18.78
N SER A 173 -15.89 24.85 18.63
CA SER A 173 -15.36 23.59 19.17
C SER A 173 -13.98 23.27 18.58
N LEU A 174 -13.81 23.43 17.26
CA LEU A 174 -12.50 23.27 16.61
C LEU A 174 -11.44 24.22 17.18
N ALA A 175 -11.77 25.49 17.40
CA ALA A 175 -10.85 26.45 17.98
C ALA A 175 -10.45 26.08 19.42
N ASN A 176 -11.42 25.64 20.22
CA ASN A 176 -11.18 25.15 21.57
C ASN A 176 -10.27 23.91 21.58
N TRP A 177 -10.59 22.91 20.77
CA TRP A 177 -9.78 21.69 20.65
C TRP A 177 -8.37 21.97 20.14
N LYS A 178 -8.19 22.92 19.21
CA LYS A 178 -6.85 23.35 18.79
C LYS A 178 -6.02 23.90 19.94
N ASN A 179 -6.64 24.62 20.89
CA ASN A 179 -5.95 25.10 22.09
C ASN A 179 -5.65 23.97 23.07
N ILE A 180 -6.63 23.09 23.35
CA ILE A 180 -6.47 21.94 24.25
C ILE A 180 -5.37 21.00 23.76
N CYS A 181 -5.35 20.73 22.46
CA CYS A 181 -4.45 19.78 21.81
C CYS A 181 -3.19 20.43 21.23
N TYR A 182 -2.87 21.69 21.55
CA TYR A 182 -1.78 22.44 20.89
C TYR A 182 -0.46 21.65 20.80
N ASN A 183 0.02 21.09 21.91
CA ASN A 183 1.25 20.30 21.96
C ASN A 183 1.13 18.96 21.22
N ASP A 184 -0.04 18.33 21.24
CA ASP A 184 -0.30 17.07 20.55
C ASP A 184 -0.38 17.27 19.02
N ILE A 185 -0.93 18.39 18.57
CA ILE A 185 -0.94 18.78 17.16
C ILE A 185 0.49 18.97 16.66
N ARG A 186 1.33 19.68 17.43
CA ARG A 186 2.76 19.86 17.09
C ARG A 186 3.51 18.53 17.03
N TYR A 187 3.20 17.61 17.95
CA TYR A 187 3.74 16.25 17.91
C TYR A 187 3.42 15.53 16.60
N TYR A 188 2.15 15.51 16.18
CA TYR A 188 1.76 14.88 14.92
C TYR A 188 2.37 15.56 13.69
N LYS A 189 2.50 16.89 13.70
CA LYS A 189 3.21 17.62 12.64
C LYS A 189 4.68 17.24 12.56
N MET A 190 5.36 17.13 13.71
CA MET A 190 6.76 16.67 13.77
C MET A 190 6.89 15.26 13.18
N LEU A 191 6.01 14.32 13.53
CA LEU A 191 6.06 12.96 12.98
C LEU A 191 6.02 12.97 11.46
N GLN A 192 5.11 13.75 10.87
CA GLN A 192 4.99 13.86 9.42
C GLN A 192 6.22 14.53 8.80
N TYR A 193 6.75 15.59 9.41
CA TYR A 193 7.99 16.22 8.95
C TYR A 193 9.16 15.23 8.93
N LEU A 194 9.39 14.50 10.03
CA LEU A 194 10.47 13.52 10.15
C LEU A 194 10.32 12.39 9.13
N PHE A 195 9.10 11.86 8.97
CA PHE A 195 8.78 10.85 7.98
C PHE A 195 9.11 11.34 6.56
N PHE A 196 8.58 12.50 6.14
CA PHE A 196 8.75 12.98 4.78
C PHE A 196 10.18 13.44 4.48
N LYS A 197 10.94 13.90 5.49
CA LYS A 197 12.39 14.15 5.37
C LYS A 197 13.15 12.87 5.02
N GLN A 198 12.87 11.77 5.74
CA GLN A 198 13.50 10.48 5.48
C GLN A 198 13.03 9.87 4.15
N TRP A 199 11.71 9.91 3.87
CA TRP A 199 11.11 9.40 2.63
C TRP A 199 11.69 10.08 1.39
N LYS A 200 11.76 11.42 1.40
CA LYS A 200 12.30 12.21 0.28
C LYS A 200 13.76 11.84 0.00
N SER A 201 14.56 11.64 1.06
CA SER A 201 15.96 11.24 0.93
C SER A 201 16.11 9.84 0.31
N LEU A 202 15.30 8.87 0.77
CA LEU A 202 15.29 7.51 0.24
C LEU A 202 14.82 7.46 -1.22
N LYS A 203 13.72 8.15 -1.55
CA LYS A 203 13.20 8.22 -2.93
C LYS A 203 14.23 8.84 -3.87
N GLN A 204 14.87 9.94 -3.46
CA GLN A 204 15.93 10.56 -4.27
C GLN A 204 17.11 9.62 -4.50
N TYR A 205 17.49 8.83 -3.48
CA TYR A 205 18.53 7.81 -3.62
C TYR A 205 18.13 6.69 -4.58
N ALA A 206 16.92 6.14 -4.45
CA ALA A 206 16.35 5.16 -5.36
C ALA A 206 16.37 5.65 -6.81
N ASN A 207 15.83 6.86 -7.06
CA ASN A 207 15.75 7.44 -8.39
C ASN A 207 17.16 7.69 -8.99
N LYS A 208 18.13 8.13 -8.17
CA LYS A 208 19.53 8.30 -8.61
C LYS A 208 20.18 6.97 -9.01
N LYS A 209 19.72 5.85 -8.43
CA LYS A 209 20.16 4.49 -8.77
C LYS A 209 19.36 3.88 -9.94
N GLY A 210 18.44 4.64 -10.53
CA GLY A 210 17.57 4.17 -11.61
C GLY A 210 16.38 3.32 -11.13
N ILE A 211 16.14 3.25 -9.83
CA ILE A 211 15.01 2.52 -9.23
C ILE A 211 13.84 3.47 -9.06
N ARG A 212 12.69 3.16 -9.67
CA ARG A 212 11.43 3.89 -9.49
C ARG A 212 10.55 3.19 -8.46
N ILE A 213 9.88 3.96 -7.61
CA ILE A 213 8.97 3.42 -6.60
C ILE A 213 7.55 3.36 -7.15
N ILE A 214 6.98 2.14 -7.15
CA ILE A 214 5.55 1.92 -7.40
C ILE A 214 4.85 1.96 -6.04
N GLY A 215 4.07 3.01 -5.81
CA GLY A 215 3.19 3.13 -4.66
C GLY A 215 1.80 2.57 -4.95
N ASP A 216 0.96 2.62 -3.93
CA ASP A 216 -0.35 1.97 -3.95
C ASP A 216 -1.40 2.87 -3.29
N LEU A 217 -2.54 3.03 -3.95
CA LEU A 217 -3.63 3.88 -3.52
C LEU A 217 -4.91 3.06 -3.39
N PRO A 218 -5.37 2.79 -2.16
CA PRO A 218 -6.69 2.22 -1.91
C PRO A 218 -7.77 3.10 -2.53
N ILE A 219 -8.74 2.53 -3.27
CA ILE A 219 -9.82 3.36 -3.82
C ILE A 219 -10.57 4.07 -2.69
N TYR A 220 -10.93 3.35 -1.63
CA TYR A 220 -11.66 3.90 -0.50
C TYR A 220 -10.72 4.38 0.61
N VAL A 221 -11.25 5.25 1.47
CA VAL A 221 -10.62 5.67 2.72
C VAL A 221 -11.25 4.93 3.90
N SER A 222 -10.59 4.88 5.05
CA SER A 222 -11.19 4.29 6.26
C SER A 222 -12.36 5.14 6.76
N SER A 223 -13.40 4.50 7.31
CA SER A 223 -14.54 5.18 7.92
C SER A 223 -14.12 6.09 9.07
N ASP A 224 -13.09 5.69 9.81
CA ASP A 224 -12.53 6.44 10.94
C ASP A 224 -11.22 7.11 10.51
N SER A 225 -11.32 8.17 9.72
CA SER A 225 -10.16 8.89 9.16
C SER A 225 -10.36 10.40 9.19
N SER A 226 -9.24 11.14 9.13
CA SER A 226 -9.26 12.59 8.94
C SER A 226 -9.90 12.96 7.60
N ASP A 227 -9.79 12.10 6.59
CA ASP A 227 -10.38 12.32 5.26
C ASP A 227 -11.90 12.42 5.33
N VAL A 228 -12.55 11.46 6.00
CA VAL A 228 -14.01 11.42 6.17
C VAL A 228 -14.46 12.50 7.14
N TRP A 229 -13.76 12.68 8.26
CA TRP A 229 -14.10 13.70 9.25
C TRP A 229 -14.05 15.10 8.65
N ALA A 230 -13.01 15.44 7.87
CA ALA A 230 -12.83 16.77 7.31
C ALA A 230 -13.69 17.06 6.06
N ASN A 231 -14.17 16.03 5.35
CA ASN A 231 -14.92 16.17 4.10
C ASN A 231 -16.22 15.33 4.11
N PRO A 232 -17.10 15.46 5.11
CA PRO A 232 -18.25 14.56 5.27
C PRO A 232 -19.26 14.65 4.10
N GLU A 233 -19.26 15.74 3.35
CA GLU A 233 -20.17 15.99 2.23
C GLU A 233 -19.92 15.09 1.01
N ILE A 234 -18.69 14.57 0.83
CA ILE A 234 -18.34 13.71 -0.31
C ILE A 234 -18.49 12.20 -0.02
N PHE A 235 -18.83 11.83 1.21
CA PHE A 235 -19.00 10.43 1.63
C PHE A 235 -20.46 10.11 1.96
N ASP A 236 -20.88 8.89 1.65
CA ASP A 236 -22.10 8.29 2.19
C ASP A 236 -21.76 7.39 3.39
N THR A 237 -22.49 7.57 4.48
CA THR A 237 -22.33 6.80 5.72
C THR A 237 -23.45 5.77 5.91
N LYS A 238 -24.44 5.72 5.01
CA LYS A 238 -25.54 4.74 5.05
C LYS A 238 -25.19 3.46 4.29
N GLU A 239 -24.21 3.52 3.41
CA GLU A 239 -23.72 2.39 2.63
C GLU A 239 -22.21 2.29 2.78
N VAL A 240 -21.72 1.06 2.76
CA VAL A 240 -20.31 0.72 2.86
C VAL A 240 -19.86 -0.11 1.66
N ALA A 241 -18.56 -0.07 1.39
CA ALA A 241 -17.94 -0.80 0.32
C ALA A 241 -17.75 -2.29 0.66
N GLY A 242 -17.68 -3.09 -0.40
CA GLY A 242 -17.35 -4.50 -0.34
C GLY A 242 -17.31 -5.13 -1.72
N CYS A 243 -17.33 -6.46 -1.74
CA CYS A 243 -17.50 -7.28 -2.94
C CYS A 243 -18.68 -8.23 -2.78
N PRO A 244 -19.40 -8.56 -3.88
CA PRO A 244 -20.47 -9.54 -3.83
C PRO A 244 -19.95 -10.94 -3.50
N PRO A 245 -20.84 -11.87 -3.13
CA PRO A 245 -20.50 -13.29 -3.05
C PRO A 245 -19.86 -13.83 -4.33
N ASP A 246 -18.81 -14.64 -4.17
CA ASP A 246 -18.11 -15.34 -5.25
C ASP A 246 -17.70 -16.76 -4.82
N ALA A 247 -16.97 -17.47 -5.69
CA ALA A 247 -16.51 -18.83 -5.43
C ALA A 247 -15.49 -18.94 -4.27
N PHE A 248 -14.90 -17.83 -3.83
CA PHE A 248 -13.91 -17.75 -2.76
C PHE A 248 -14.53 -17.26 -1.44
N ALA A 249 -15.57 -16.44 -1.52
CA ALA A 249 -16.27 -15.82 -0.39
C ALA A 249 -17.79 -15.94 -0.56
N ALA A 250 -18.39 -16.99 0.01
CA ALA A 250 -19.83 -17.28 -0.10
C ALA A 250 -20.75 -16.17 0.45
N ASP A 251 -20.24 -15.34 1.36
CA ASP A 251 -20.96 -14.20 1.94
C ASP A 251 -20.54 -12.86 1.33
N GLY A 252 -19.69 -12.89 0.30
CA GLY A 252 -18.95 -11.76 -0.22
C GLY A 252 -17.97 -11.20 0.81
N GLN A 253 -17.46 -10.00 0.55
CA GLN A 253 -16.51 -9.33 1.43
C GLN A 253 -17.08 -8.00 1.89
N LEU A 254 -17.26 -7.83 3.20
CA LEU A 254 -17.69 -6.58 3.80
C LEU A 254 -16.46 -5.80 4.27
N TRP A 255 -16.07 -4.76 3.54
CA TRP A 255 -14.86 -3.99 3.87
C TRP A 255 -15.13 -2.86 4.87
N GLY A 256 -16.36 -2.32 4.87
CA GLY A 256 -16.80 -1.34 5.86
C GLY A 256 -16.36 0.10 5.58
N ASN A 257 -15.65 0.36 4.47
CA ASN A 257 -15.30 1.72 4.07
C ASN A 257 -16.55 2.51 3.63
N PRO A 258 -16.66 3.81 3.91
CA PRO A 258 -17.72 4.63 3.35
C PRO A 258 -17.56 4.75 1.83
N VAL A 259 -18.69 4.79 1.12
CA VAL A 259 -18.69 4.98 -0.33
C VAL A 259 -18.71 6.46 -0.70
N TYR A 260 -18.27 6.78 -1.92
CA TYR A 260 -18.23 8.15 -2.41
C TYR A 260 -19.60 8.61 -2.94
N LYS A 261 -19.96 9.86 -2.66
CA LYS A 261 -21.03 10.58 -3.36
C LYS A 261 -20.48 11.15 -4.66
N TRP A 262 -20.34 10.28 -5.67
CA TRP A 262 -19.75 10.64 -6.96
C TRP A 262 -20.41 11.84 -7.67
N ASP A 263 -21.71 12.05 -7.47
CA ASP A 263 -22.42 13.23 -8.00
C ASP A 263 -21.96 14.54 -7.36
N VAL A 264 -21.63 14.53 -6.06
CA VAL A 264 -21.08 15.70 -5.35
C VAL A 264 -19.66 15.97 -5.84
N LEU A 265 -18.83 14.92 -5.90
CA LEU A 265 -17.47 15.02 -6.43
C LEU A 265 -17.46 15.56 -7.86
N LYS A 266 -18.37 15.08 -8.73
CA LYS A 266 -18.50 15.57 -10.10
C LYS A 266 -18.83 17.06 -10.17
N LYS A 267 -19.76 17.55 -9.32
CA LYS A 267 -20.08 18.99 -9.24
C LYS A 267 -18.91 19.83 -8.77
N GLN A 268 -17.97 19.24 -8.02
CA GLN A 268 -16.72 19.85 -7.59
C GLN A 268 -15.56 19.58 -8.56
N ASN A 269 -15.84 19.16 -9.80
CA ASN A 269 -14.83 18.77 -10.80
C ASN A 269 -13.81 17.75 -10.29
N TYR A 270 -14.26 16.86 -9.39
CA TYR A 270 -13.44 15.82 -8.76
C TYR A 270 -12.22 16.35 -7.99
N GLN A 271 -12.23 17.60 -7.54
CA GLN A 271 -11.06 18.27 -6.97
C GLN A 271 -10.39 17.48 -5.84
N TRP A 272 -11.15 16.88 -4.93
CA TRP A 272 -10.60 16.05 -3.84
C TRP A 272 -9.77 14.87 -4.38
N TRP A 273 -10.29 14.17 -5.39
CA TRP A 273 -9.59 13.05 -6.02
C TRP A 273 -8.38 13.50 -6.85
N ILE A 274 -8.48 14.63 -7.55
CA ILE A 274 -7.34 15.21 -8.30
C ILE A 274 -6.21 15.57 -7.33
N THR A 275 -6.52 16.25 -6.22
CA THR A 275 -5.53 16.56 -5.17
C THR A 275 -4.90 15.27 -4.62
N ARG A 276 -5.71 14.26 -4.30
CA ARG A 276 -5.22 12.96 -3.81
C ARG A 276 -4.28 12.27 -4.80
N LEU A 277 -4.62 12.20 -6.09
CA LEU A 277 -3.81 11.54 -7.13
C LEU A 277 -2.51 12.30 -7.39
N THR A 278 -2.58 13.63 -7.54
CA THR A 278 -1.41 14.48 -7.78
C THR A 278 -0.44 14.46 -6.60
N TYR A 279 -0.94 14.48 -5.36
CA TYR A 279 -0.12 14.30 -4.16
C TYR A 279 0.62 12.96 -4.17
N ASN A 280 -0.09 11.86 -4.40
CA ASN A 280 0.52 10.53 -4.41
C ASN A 280 1.57 10.37 -5.52
N LEU A 281 1.42 11.03 -6.66
CA LEU A 281 2.44 11.07 -7.71
C LEU A 281 3.65 11.97 -7.41
N ALA A 282 3.56 12.86 -6.41
CA ALA A 282 4.74 13.52 -5.88
C ALA A 282 5.52 12.57 -4.95
N ILE A 283 4.79 11.75 -4.19
CA ILE A 283 5.34 10.76 -3.25
C ILE A 283 5.96 9.55 -3.97
N TYR A 284 5.32 9.04 -5.02
CA TYR A 284 5.73 7.86 -5.78
C TYR A 284 6.18 8.24 -7.20
N ASP A 285 6.73 7.29 -7.96
CA ASP A 285 7.04 7.49 -9.38
C ASP A 285 5.98 6.85 -10.28
N VAL A 286 5.32 5.80 -9.79
CA VAL A 286 4.18 5.12 -10.42
C VAL A 286 3.14 4.85 -9.34
N LEU A 287 1.86 4.98 -9.68
CA LEU A 287 0.75 4.77 -8.75
C LEU A 287 -0.13 3.59 -9.18
N ARG A 288 -0.11 2.50 -8.42
CA ARG A 288 -1.17 1.48 -8.51
C ARG A 288 -2.43 2.06 -7.85
N ILE A 289 -3.55 2.00 -8.54
CA ILE A 289 -4.87 2.33 -7.98
C ILE A 289 -5.58 1.00 -7.75
N ASP A 290 -5.76 0.67 -6.47
CA ASP A 290 -6.43 -0.54 -6.00
C ASP A 290 -7.93 -0.51 -6.34
N HIS A 291 -8.50 -1.67 -6.64
CA HIS A 291 -9.90 -1.85 -6.97
C HIS A 291 -10.39 -0.88 -8.05
N PHE A 292 -9.64 -0.78 -9.16
CA PHE A 292 -9.91 0.17 -10.25
C PHE A 292 -11.29 -0.01 -10.87
N ARG A 293 -11.83 -1.24 -10.83
CA ARG A 293 -13.19 -1.52 -11.28
C ARG A 293 -14.25 -0.68 -10.55
N GLY A 294 -13.95 -0.27 -9.31
CA GLY A 294 -14.70 0.68 -8.48
C GLY A 294 -15.08 2.00 -9.18
N PHE A 295 -14.29 2.44 -10.18
CA PHE A 295 -14.58 3.66 -10.92
C PHE A 295 -15.62 3.47 -12.04
N GLU A 296 -15.81 2.25 -12.54
CA GLU A 296 -16.88 1.93 -13.51
C GLU A 296 -18.19 1.70 -12.75
N SER A 297 -18.13 0.78 -11.78
CA SER A 297 -19.21 0.50 -10.84
C SER A 297 -18.63 0.13 -9.48
N TYR A 298 -19.43 0.12 -8.44
CA TYR A 298 -18.97 -0.29 -7.12
C TYR A 298 -20.08 -0.96 -6.35
N TYR A 299 -19.73 -1.94 -5.54
CA TYR A 299 -20.69 -2.71 -4.79
C TYR A 299 -20.93 -2.04 -3.43
N CYS A 300 -22.18 -1.68 -3.18
CA CYS A 300 -22.62 -0.93 -2.01
C CYS A 300 -23.48 -1.81 -1.13
N ILE A 301 -23.12 -1.92 0.14
CA ILE A 301 -23.80 -2.74 1.13
C ILE A 301 -24.43 -1.80 2.16
N PRO A 302 -25.69 -1.99 2.60
CA PRO A 302 -26.26 -1.21 3.68
C PRO A 302 -25.38 -1.29 4.94
N ALA A 303 -25.08 -0.15 5.58
CA ALA A 303 -24.09 -0.09 6.66
C ALA A 303 -24.44 -0.94 7.90
N GLN A 304 -25.71 -1.27 8.09
CA GLN A 304 -26.18 -2.12 9.19
C GLN A 304 -26.00 -3.63 8.93
N ASP A 305 -25.67 -4.03 7.70
CA ASP A 305 -25.54 -5.44 7.35
C ASP A 305 -24.22 -6.01 7.86
N THR A 306 -24.24 -7.30 8.24
CA THR A 306 -23.07 -8.03 8.76
C THR A 306 -22.37 -8.86 7.68
N THR A 307 -22.92 -8.91 6.46
CA THR A 307 -22.38 -9.62 5.30
C THR A 307 -22.58 -8.77 4.04
N ALA A 308 -21.92 -9.13 2.95
CA ALA A 308 -22.05 -8.39 1.70
C ALA A 308 -23.25 -8.82 0.83
N LYS A 309 -23.99 -9.88 1.21
CA LYS A 309 -25.02 -10.51 0.35
C LYS A 309 -26.09 -9.57 -0.21
N ASN A 310 -26.51 -8.57 0.56
CA ASN A 310 -27.60 -7.68 0.17
C ASN A 310 -27.10 -6.40 -0.53
N GLY A 311 -25.83 -6.34 -0.90
CA GLY A 311 -25.30 -5.20 -1.61
C GLY A 311 -25.80 -5.11 -3.05
N VAL A 312 -25.65 -3.92 -3.63
CA VAL A 312 -26.06 -3.61 -5.00
C VAL A 312 -24.94 -2.89 -5.75
N TRP A 313 -24.84 -3.14 -7.05
CA TRP A 313 -23.93 -2.40 -7.92
C TRP A 313 -24.47 -1.00 -8.20
N ARG A 314 -23.63 0.02 -7.95
CA ARG A 314 -23.85 1.42 -8.34
C ARG A 314 -22.85 1.82 -9.41
N LYS A 315 -23.17 2.82 -10.23
CA LYS A 315 -22.24 3.34 -11.24
C LYS A 315 -21.28 4.36 -10.63
N GLY A 316 -19.99 4.18 -10.92
CA GLY A 316 -18.93 5.10 -10.56
C GLY A 316 -18.82 6.28 -11.54
N PRO A 317 -17.76 7.10 -11.44
CA PRO A 317 -17.56 8.29 -12.27
C PRO A 317 -17.13 7.96 -13.71
N GLY A 318 -16.75 6.72 -13.99
CA GLY A 318 -16.15 6.29 -15.24
C GLY A 318 -14.88 7.07 -15.58
N LEU A 319 -14.63 7.26 -16.88
CA LEU A 319 -13.45 7.98 -17.38
C LEU A 319 -13.45 9.50 -17.10
N GLN A 320 -14.55 10.08 -16.61
CA GLN A 320 -14.63 11.54 -16.43
C GLN A 320 -13.60 12.02 -15.39
N LEU A 321 -13.46 11.29 -14.29
CA LEU A 321 -12.43 11.55 -13.29
C LEU A 321 -11.02 11.52 -13.90
N PHE A 322 -10.70 10.46 -14.65
CA PHE A 322 -9.35 10.28 -15.20
C PHE A 322 -9.05 11.24 -16.35
N THR A 323 -10.06 11.65 -17.10
CA THR A 323 -9.95 12.70 -18.12
C THR A 323 -9.60 14.04 -17.46
N GLU A 324 -10.23 14.38 -16.34
CA GLU A 324 -9.92 15.60 -15.59
C GLU A 324 -8.52 15.51 -14.98
N PHE A 325 -8.21 14.40 -14.31
CA PHE A 325 -6.90 14.14 -13.72
C PHE A 325 -5.74 14.28 -14.72
N LYS A 326 -5.89 13.76 -15.95
CA LYS A 326 -4.86 13.87 -17.00
C LYS A 326 -4.58 15.32 -17.44
N LYS A 327 -5.49 16.27 -17.20
CA LYS A 327 -5.21 17.71 -17.45
C LYS A 327 -4.19 18.26 -16.46
N HIS A 328 -4.16 17.71 -15.24
CA HIS A 328 -3.24 18.12 -14.17
C HIS A 328 -1.93 17.32 -14.19
N ALA A 329 -1.97 16.06 -14.61
CA ALA A 329 -0.81 15.18 -14.66
C ALA A 329 -0.80 14.35 -15.96
N PRO A 330 -0.48 14.96 -17.12
CA PRO A 330 -0.57 14.30 -18.43
C PRO A 330 0.42 13.14 -18.61
N ASP A 331 1.56 13.18 -17.90
CA ASP A 331 2.60 12.14 -17.92
C ASP A 331 2.50 11.18 -16.72
N ALA A 332 1.38 11.20 -15.98
CA ALA A 332 1.19 10.33 -14.82
C ALA A 332 1.33 8.84 -15.19
N ALA A 333 2.20 8.14 -14.46
CA ALA A 333 2.31 6.69 -14.53
C ALA A 333 1.35 6.06 -13.53
N VAL A 334 0.30 5.42 -14.03
CA VAL A 334 -0.75 4.77 -13.24
C VAL A 334 -0.86 3.30 -13.64
N ILE A 335 -1.05 2.40 -12.68
CA ILE A 335 -1.39 0.99 -12.89
C ILE A 335 -2.81 0.78 -12.38
N ALA A 336 -3.68 0.22 -13.21
CA ALA A 336 -5.03 -0.15 -12.82
C ALA A 336 -5.00 -1.56 -12.20
N GLU A 337 -5.38 -1.68 -10.94
CA GLU A 337 -5.71 -2.98 -10.34
C GLU A 337 -7.08 -3.42 -10.87
N ASP A 338 -7.07 -4.33 -11.82
CA ASP A 338 -8.25 -4.86 -12.52
C ASP A 338 -8.36 -6.38 -12.35
N LEU A 339 -8.17 -6.89 -11.13
CA LEU A 339 -8.38 -8.30 -10.81
C LEU A 339 -9.82 -8.56 -10.34
N GLY A 340 -10.17 -9.84 -10.22
CA GLY A 340 -11.50 -10.30 -9.79
C GLY A 340 -12.57 -10.16 -10.87
N PHE A 341 -13.81 -9.85 -10.46
CA PHE A 341 -14.96 -9.79 -11.37
C PHE A 341 -14.93 -8.54 -12.28
N LEU A 342 -14.64 -8.76 -13.56
CA LEU A 342 -14.58 -7.72 -14.59
C LEU A 342 -15.72 -7.88 -15.60
N THR A 343 -16.56 -6.86 -15.73
CA THR A 343 -17.51 -6.77 -16.84
C THR A 343 -16.82 -6.19 -18.09
N ASP A 344 -17.46 -6.34 -19.26
CA ASP A 344 -16.94 -5.76 -20.50
C ASP A 344 -16.78 -4.24 -20.40
N GLU A 345 -17.65 -3.55 -19.66
CA GLU A 345 -17.54 -2.11 -19.40
C GLU A 345 -16.29 -1.77 -18.59
N VAL A 346 -15.91 -2.59 -17.61
CA VAL A 346 -14.68 -2.41 -16.84
C VAL A 346 -13.46 -2.61 -17.75
N LYS A 347 -13.46 -3.70 -18.54
CA LYS A 347 -12.38 -4.00 -19.51
C LYS A 347 -12.22 -2.84 -20.51
N GLN A 348 -13.34 -2.30 -21.01
CA GLN A 348 -13.36 -1.16 -21.93
C GLN A 348 -12.90 0.14 -21.25
N MET A 349 -13.37 0.46 -20.04
CA MET A 349 -12.92 1.63 -19.28
C MET A 349 -11.42 1.59 -19.01
N ARG A 350 -10.87 0.44 -18.61
CA ARG A 350 -9.42 0.28 -18.43
C ARG A 350 -8.68 0.55 -19.74
N LYS A 351 -9.12 -0.06 -20.85
CA LYS A 351 -8.50 0.15 -22.17
C LYS A 351 -8.51 1.63 -22.57
N ASP A 352 -9.65 2.31 -22.44
CA ASP A 352 -9.81 3.71 -22.81
C ASP A 352 -9.06 4.66 -21.86
N SER A 353 -8.82 4.25 -20.62
CA SER A 353 -7.95 4.98 -19.70
C SER A 353 -6.49 4.98 -20.16
N GLY A 354 -6.06 3.98 -20.93
CA GLY A 354 -4.68 3.76 -21.33
C GLY A 354 -3.76 3.32 -20.19
N PHE A 355 -4.29 3.02 -19.01
CA PHE A 355 -3.51 2.48 -17.89
C PHE A 355 -3.28 0.98 -18.07
N PRO A 356 -2.07 0.45 -17.81
CA PRO A 356 -1.84 -0.98 -17.79
C PRO A 356 -2.69 -1.65 -16.72
N GLY A 357 -3.24 -2.82 -17.07
CA GLY A 357 -3.87 -3.73 -16.11
C GLY A 357 -2.85 -4.64 -15.44
N MET A 358 -3.31 -5.46 -14.50
CA MET A 358 -2.53 -6.46 -13.78
C MET A 358 -2.84 -7.87 -14.30
N LYS A 359 -1.83 -8.74 -14.25
CA LYS A 359 -1.97 -10.18 -14.53
C LYS A 359 -1.29 -10.96 -13.42
N VAL A 360 -1.98 -11.93 -12.82
CA VAL A 360 -1.45 -12.72 -11.70
C VAL A 360 -1.38 -14.20 -12.09
N LEU A 361 -0.16 -14.72 -12.20
CA LEU A 361 0.08 -16.05 -12.75
C LEU A 361 -0.47 -17.18 -11.86
N GLN A 362 -0.58 -16.99 -10.54
CA GLN A 362 -1.26 -17.98 -9.67
C GLN A 362 -2.73 -18.21 -10.08
N PHE A 363 -3.42 -17.22 -10.65
CA PHE A 363 -4.79 -17.38 -11.12
C PHE A 363 -4.87 -18.08 -12.49
N ALA A 364 -3.76 -18.18 -13.22
CA ALA A 364 -3.69 -18.82 -14.53
C ALA A 364 -3.90 -20.34 -14.50
N PHE A 365 -3.91 -20.93 -13.31
CA PHE A 365 -4.04 -22.37 -13.11
C PHE A 365 -5.21 -22.72 -12.20
N ASP A 366 -6.04 -21.75 -11.83
CA ASP A 366 -7.22 -21.99 -11.01
C ASP A 366 -8.30 -22.71 -11.83
N SER A 367 -8.60 -23.95 -11.46
CA SER A 367 -9.62 -24.78 -12.12
C SER A 367 -11.06 -24.28 -11.96
N ARG A 368 -11.31 -23.30 -11.06
CA ARG A 368 -12.66 -22.80 -10.76
C ARG A 368 -13.13 -21.67 -11.67
N GLU A 369 -12.23 -20.99 -12.37
CA GLU A 369 -12.54 -19.84 -13.22
C GLU A 369 -12.08 -20.05 -14.68
N GLU A 370 -12.66 -19.32 -15.63
CA GLU A 370 -12.18 -19.31 -17.01
C GLU A 370 -10.81 -18.62 -17.12
N ASN A 371 -9.93 -19.17 -17.96
CA ASN A 371 -8.49 -18.93 -17.88
C ASN A 371 -7.98 -17.69 -18.64
N ASP A 372 -8.42 -16.50 -18.21
CA ASP A 372 -7.98 -15.19 -18.75
C ASP A 372 -6.58 -14.75 -18.25
N TYR A 373 -5.93 -15.58 -17.42
CA TYR A 373 -4.64 -15.29 -16.79
C TYR A 373 -3.46 -16.10 -17.36
N LEU A 374 -3.63 -16.85 -18.45
CA LEU A 374 -2.49 -17.46 -19.13
C LEU A 374 -1.61 -16.42 -19.86
N PRO A 375 -0.27 -16.55 -19.81
CA PRO A 375 0.67 -15.64 -20.48
C PRO A 375 0.41 -15.35 -21.97
N GLU A 376 -0.15 -16.30 -22.74
CA GLU A 376 -0.50 -16.10 -24.15
C GLU A 376 -1.66 -15.11 -24.38
N HIS A 377 -2.46 -14.84 -23.35
CA HIS A 377 -3.57 -13.88 -23.39
C HIS A 377 -3.16 -12.48 -22.92
N TYR A 378 -1.89 -12.27 -22.56
CA TYR A 378 -1.42 -11.00 -22.05
C TYR A 378 -1.21 -9.97 -23.17
N GLU A 379 -1.38 -8.70 -22.81
CA GLU A 379 -1.07 -7.56 -23.67
C GLU A 379 0.22 -6.89 -23.19
N HIS A 380 0.95 -6.21 -24.09
CA HIS A 380 2.13 -5.42 -23.72
C HIS A 380 1.84 -4.44 -22.57
N THR A 381 0.74 -3.70 -22.68
CA THR A 381 0.26 -2.72 -21.68
C THR A 381 -0.36 -3.41 -20.45
N SER A 382 0.46 -4.20 -19.76
CA SER A 382 0.10 -4.88 -18.52
C SER A 382 1.31 -5.03 -17.60
N VAL A 383 1.03 -5.27 -16.32
CA VAL A 383 2.00 -5.62 -15.29
C VAL A 383 1.73 -7.04 -14.81
N VAL A 384 2.67 -7.94 -15.04
CA VAL A 384 2.56 -9.34 -14.60
C VAL A 384 3.15 -9.51 -13.20
N TYR A 385 2.50 -10.37 -12.43
CA TYR A 385 2.89 -10.82 -11.09
C TYR A 385 2.86 -12.35 -11.06
N THR A 386 3.74 -12.97 -10.26
CA THR A 386 3.54 -14.38 -9.85
C THR A 386 2.39 -14.48 -8.86
N GLY A 387 2.45 -13.63 -7.84
CA GLY A 387 1.42 -13.36 -6.84
C GLY A 387 1.56 -11.93 -6.34
N THR A 388 0.55 -11.44 -5.64
CA THR A 388 0.56 -10.14 -4.95
C THR A 388 0.77 -10.34 -3.44
N HIS A 389 0.55 -9.29 -2.65
CA HIS A 389 0.57 -9.38 -1.18
C HIS A 389 -0.64 -10.15 -0.60
N ASP A 390 -1.75 -10.25 -1.35
CA ASP A 390 -2.95 -10.99 -0.96
C ASP A 390 -2.88 -12.47 -1.30
N ASN A 391 -1.96 -12.84 -2.18
CA ASN A 391 -1.71 -14.22 -2.57
C ASN A 391 -0.79 -14.90 -1.56
N ASP A 392 -0.83 -16.24 -1.54
CA ASP A 392 0.24 -16.99 -0.88
C ASP A 392 1.54 -16.83 -1.67
N THR A 393 2.67 -17.14 -1.03
CA THR A 393 3.95 -17.39 -1.70
C THR A 393 3.78 -18.49 -2.76
N LEU A 394 4.65 -18.53 -3.77
CA LEU A 394 4.60 -19.60 -4.78
C LEU A 394 4.74 -20.99 -4.15
N LEU A 395 5.63 -21.17 -3.17
CA LEU A 395 5.76 -22.47 -2.50
C LEU A 395 4.52 -22.80 -1.67
N GLY A 396 3.97 -21.83 -0.95
CA GLY A 396 2.71 -21.99 -0.24
C GLY A 396 1.55 -22.35 -1.17
N TRP A 397 1.44 -21.69 -2.32
CA TRP A 397 0.47 -22.01 -3.36
C TRP A 397 0.69 -23.43 -3.91
N ILE A 398 1.93 -23.82 -4.24
CA ILE A 398 2.25 -25.18 -4.73
C ILE A 398 1.83 -26.26 -3.72
N ASN A 399 2.08 -26.01 -2.44
CA ASN A 399 1.87 -26.98 -1.37
C ASN A 399 0.41 -27.10 -0.93
N HIS A 400 -0.40 -26.04 -1.09
CA HIS A 400 -1.77 -25.98 -0.56
C HIS A 400 -2.87 -25.92 -1.64
N SER A 401 -2.53 -25.72 -2.91
CA SER A 401 -3.53 -25.68 -3.98
C SER A 401 -4.06 -27.07 -4.34
N PRO A 402 -5.29 -27.17 -4.89
CA PRO A 402 -5.83 -28.41 -5.41
C PRO A 402 -4.87 -29.10 -6.40
N LYS A 403 -4.89 -30.43 -6.39
CA LYS A 403 -4.04 -31.24 -7.28
C LYS A 403 -4.26 -30.91 -8.77
N GLU A 404 -5.48 -30.59 -9.16
CA GLU A 404 -5.83 -30.25 -10.54
C GLU A 404 -5.14 -28.97 -11.02
N ASP A 405 -5.09 -27.94 -10.17
CA ASP A 405 -4.38 -26.68 -10.46
C ASP A 405 -2.87 -26.94 -10.64
N ILE A 406 -2.29 -27.77 -9.76
CA ILE A 406 -0.88 -28.13 -9.83
C ILE A 406 -0.56 -28.97 -11.08
N ASP A 407 -1.39 -29.96 -11.41
CA ASP A 407 -1.20 -30.80 -12.60
C ASP A 407 -1.32 -29.95 -13.88
N THR A 408 -2.22 -28.96 -13.89
CA THR A 408 -2.35 -27.98 -14.97
C THR A 408 -1.10 -27.12 -15.12
N ALA A 409 -0.57 -26.58 -14.01
CA ALA A 409 0.65 -25.79 -14.01
C ALA A 409 1.88 -26.59 -14.46
N LEU A 410 2.03 -27.83 -14.01
CA LEU A 410 3.12 -28.74 -14.42
C LEU A 410 3.10 -28.96 -15.94
N LYS A 411 1.90 -29.24 -16.48
CA LYS A 411 1.70 -29.48 -17.91
C LYS A 411 1.99 -28.23 -18.74
N TYR A 412 1.46 -27.08 -18.33
CA TYR A 412 1.62 -25.82 -19.05
C TYR A 412 3.07 -25.34 -19.07
N LEU A 413 3.77 -25.42 -17.93
CA LEU A 413 5.16 -24.97 -17.80
C LEU A 413 6.19 -26.02 -18.25
N HIS A 414 5.74 -27.18 -18.71
CA HIS A 414 6.58 -28.29 -19.17
C HIS A 414 7.64 -28.73 -18.15
N VAL A 415 7.24 -28.84 -16.88
CA VAL A 415 8.11 -29.31 -15.78
C VAL A 415 7.62 -30.65 -15.22
N ASN A 416 8.55 -31.43 -14.67
CA ASN A 416 8.29 -32.83 -14.31
C ASN A 416 7.87 -33.03 -12.85
N ASN A 417 8.10 -32.04 -11.97
CA ASN A 417 7.77 -32.14 -10.55
C ASN A 417 7.54 -30.75 -9.92
N GLN A 418 6.85 -30.75 -8.77
CA GLN A 418 6.47 -29.54 -8.04
C GLN A 418 7.66 -28.66 -7.64
N GLY A 419 8.82 -29.25 -7.32
CA GLY A 419 10.02 -28.49 -6.94
C GLY A 419 10.57 -27.59 -8.06
N GLN A 420 10.12 -27.80 -9.30
CA GLN A 420 10.49 -26.98 -10.46
C GLN A 420 9.47 -25.86 -10.75
N LEU A 421 8.28 -25.90 -10.15
CA LEU A 421 7.19 -24.97 -10.47
C LEU A 421 7.53 -23.52 -10.11
N ALA A 422 7.97 -23.25 -8.87
CA ALA A 422 8.21 -21.86 -8.46
C ALA A 422 9.26 -21.14 -9.35
N PRO A 423 10.44 -21.74 -9.64
CA PRO A 423 11.37 -21.16 -10.63
C PRO A 423 10.77 -21.02 -12.03
N ALA A 424 9.98 -22.01 -12.50
CA ALA A 424 9.37 -21.96 -13.82
C ALA A 424 8.28 -20.88 -13.94
N MET A 425 7.47 -20.68 -12.91
CA MET A 425 6.47 -19.61 -12.84
C MET A 425 7.11 -18.22 -12.85
N MET A 426 8.17 -18.01 -12.04
CA MET A 426 8.92 -16.74 -12.07
C MET A 426 9.54 -16.50 -13.46
N LYS A 427 10.10 -17.54 -14.08
CA LYS A 427 10.65 -17.43 -15.44
C LYS A 427 9.57 -17.12 -16.48
N ALA A 428 8.41 -17.78 -16.42
CA ALA A 428 7.30 -17.52 -17.33
C ALA A 428 6.77 -16.08 -17.20
N ALA A 429 6.61 -15.57 -15.98
CA ALA A 429 6.26 -14.16 -15.75
C ALA A 429 7.32 -13.21 -16.34
N MET A 430 8.61 -13.49 -16.14
CA MET A 430 9.69 -12.69 -16.70
C MET A 430 9.81 -12.81 -18.23
N GLU A 431 9.41 -13.92 -18.85
CA GLU A 431 9.48 -14.12 -20.30
C GLU A 431 8.25 -13.58 -21.04
N CYS A 432 7.09 -13.45 -20.39
CA CYS A 432 5.85 -13.05 -21.05
C CYS A 432 5.91 -11.65 -21.68
N VAL A 433 4.88 -11.32 -22.47
CA VAL A 433 4.82 -10.08 -23.28
C VAL A 433 4.59 -8.80 -22.46
N SER A 434 4.12 -8.89 -21.22
CA SER A 434 3.88 -7.73 -20.34
C SER A 434 5.12 -6.83 -20.23
N ASP A 435 4.92 -5.52 -20.37
CA ASP A 435 5.99 -4.51 -20.34
C ASP A 435 6.68 -4.47 -18.97
N THR A 436 5.95 -4.72 -17.88
CA THR A 436 6.52 -4.78 -16.53
C THR A 436 6.23 -6.13 -15.86
N CYS A 437 7.23 -6.70 -15.17
CA CYS A 437 7.08 -7.89 -14.34
C CYS A 437 7.48 -7.57 -12.89
N ILE A 438 6.60 -7.84 -11.93
CA ILE A 438 6.88 -7.65 -10.51
C ILE A 438 6.83 -9.00 -9.80
N LEU A 439 7.92 -9.38 -9.14
CA LEU A 439 8.01 -10.60 -8.34
C LEU A 439 7.97 -10.26 -6.85
N THR A 440 7.41 -11.13 -6.02
CA THR A 440 7.45 -10.92 -4.56
C THR A 440 8.82 -11.29 -4.00
N MET A 441 9.28 -10.58 -2.97
CA MET A 441 10.54 -10.94 -2.32
C MET A 441 10.49 -12.35 -1.70
N GLN A 442 9.32 -12.76 -1.20
CA GLN A 442 9.10 -14.11 -0.68
C GLN A 442 9.39 -15.20 -1.72
N ASP A 443 8.96 -15.00 -2.97
CA ASP A 443 9.20 -15.95 -4.06
C ASP A 443 10.68 -16.01 -4.44
N ILE A 444 11.37 -14.86 -4.46
CA ILE A 444 12.82 -14.78 -4.71
C ILE A 444 13.61 -15.52 -3.62
N LEU A 445 13.16 -15.41 -2.37
CA LEU A 445 13.74 -16.09 -1.22
C LEU A 445 13.34 -17.57 -1.13
N GLY A 446 12.35 -18.02 -1.90
CA GLY A 446 11.81 -19.39 -1.83
C GLY A 446 11.20 -19.69 -0.47
N LEU A 447 10.35 -18.79 0.05
CA LEU A 447 9.68 -18.97 1.33
C LEU A 447 8.30 -19.63 1.17
N GLU A 448 7.85 -20.28 2.23
CA GLU A 448 6.55 -20.96 2.35
C GLU A 448 5.48 -20.02 2.93
N THR A 449 4.25 -20.53 3.12
CA THR A 449 3.07 -19.80 3.62
C THR A 449 3.27 -18.97 4.88
N PHE A 450 4.24 -19.29 5.75
CA PHE A 450 4.54 -18.46 6.92
C PHE A 450 4.97 -17.02 6.55
N ALA A 451 5.44 -16.80 5.32
CA ALA A 451 5.86 -15.51 4.80
C ALA A 451 4.77 -14.77 4.03
N ARG A 452 3.55 -15.32 3.94
CA ARG A 452 2.41 -14.67 3.30
C ARG A 452 2.13 -13.33 3.97
N MET A 453 1.96 -12.28 3.16
CA MET A 453 1.80 -10.92 3.69
C MET A 453 0.38 -10.70 4.19
N ASN A 454 -0.64 -11.12 3.45
CA ASN A 454 -2.04 -10.97 3.83
C ASN A 454 -2.86 -12.20 3.42
N ILE A 455 -3.78 -12.60 4.29
CA ILE A 455 -4.90 -13.48 3.99
C ILE A 455 -6.15 -12.60 4.00
N PRO A 456 -6.74 -12.29 2.84
CA PRO A 456 -7.93 -11.44 2.77
C PRO A 456 -9.05 -11.91 3.70
N SER A 457 -9.82 -10.95 4.23
CA SER A 457 -10.95 -11.21 5.16
C SER A 457 -10.56 -11.88 6.49
N THR A 458 -9.31 -11.78 6.94
CA THR A 458 -8.86 -12.25 8.26
C THR A 458 -8.24 -11.13 9.09
N LEU A 459 -8.13 -11.32 10.41
CA LEU A 459 -7.53 -10.36 11.35
C LEU A 459 -6.43 -11.03 12.18
N GLY A 460 -5.45 -10.23 12.63
CA GLY A 460 -4.46 -10.60 13.67
C GLY A 460 -3.13 -11.17 13.18
N ASN A 461 -3.06 -11.74 11.98
CA ASN A 461 -1.83 -12.37 11.46
C ASN A 461 -1.25 -11.71 10.20
N ASN A 462 -1.92 -10.68 9.67
CA ASN A 462 -1.55 -10.03 8.42
C ASN A 462 -0.54 -8.91 8.61
N TRP A 463 0.21 -8.60 7.55
CA TRP A 463 1.15 -7.48 7.44
C TRP A 463 2.39 -7.62 8.33
N ARG A 464 2.65 -8.83 8.84
CA ARG A 464 3.71 -9.07 9.84
C ARG A 464 5.01 -9.57 9.25
N TRP A 465 5.01 -10.21 8.09
CA TRP A 465 6.22 -10.86 7.59
C TRP A 465 7.37 -9.86 7.37
N ARG A 466 8.57 -10.27 7.80
CA ARG A 466 9.85 -9.59 7.60
C ARG A 466 10.89 -10.58 7.11
N ALA A 467 11.75 -10.10 6.20
CA ALA A 467 12.97 -10.81 5.85
C ALA A 467 14.02 -10.65 6.96
N THR A 468 14.87 -11.65 7.13
CA THR A 468 16.08 -11.55 7.97
C THR A 468 17.27 -11.08 7.14
N GLU A 469 18.28 -10.49 7.78
CA GLU A 469 19.52 -10.09 7.09
C GLU A 469 20.19 -11.28 6.38
N LYS A 470 20.15 -12.46 7.01
CA LYS A 470 20.67 -13.71 6.43
C LYS A 470 19.93 -14.10 5.14
N GLN A 471 18.60 -13.93 5.12
CA GLN A 471 17.80 -14.23 3.94
C GLN A 471 18.13 -13.29 2.77
N LEU A 472 18.40 -12.00 3.04
CA LEU A 472 18.76 -11.02 2.02
C LEU A 472 20.25 -11.04 1.61
N SER A 473 20.97 -12.13 1.90
CA SER A 473 22.36 -12.33 1.46
C SER A 473 22.50 -12.35 -0.07
N GLU A 474 23.73 -12.45 -0.58
CA GLU A 474 24.03 -12.20 -2.01
C GLU A 474 23.38 -13.19 -3.00
N ALA A 475 23.18 -14.46 -2.59
CA ALA A 475 22.81 -15.53 -3.52
C ALA A 475 21.44 -15.34 -4.23
N PRO A 476 20.34 -14.99 -3.54
CA PRO A 476 19.07 -14.65 -4.19
C PRO A 476 19.19 -13.54 -5.24
N TRP A 477 19.99 -12.51 -4.97
CA TRP A 477 20.18 -11.37 -5.86
C TRP A 477 20.95 -11.73 -7.13
N ASN A 478 21.99 -12.57 -7.01
CA ASN A 478 22.72 -13.08 -8.17
C ASN A 478 21.84 -13.94 -9.09
N LYS A 479 20.95 -14.76 -8.50
CA LYS A 479 19.95 -15.54 -9.26
C LYS A 479 18.97 -14.62 -9.98
N LEU A 480 18.44 -13.60 -9.29
CA LEU A 480 17.52 -12.62 -9.86
C LEU A 480 18.17 -11.82 -11.01
N ARG A 481 19.42 -11.39 -10.84
CA ARG A 481 20.18 -10.70 -11.90
C ARG A 481 20.28 -11.55 -13.16
N SER A 482 20.68 -12.81 -13.02
CA SER A 482 20.81 -13.75 -14.13
C SER A 482 19.48 -13.92 -14.87
N LEU A 483 18.37 -14.09 -14.12
CA LEU A 483 17.03 -14.19 -14.71
C LEU A 483 16.63 -12.90 -15.47
N THR A 484 16.96 -11.73 -14.91
CA THR A 484 16.66 -10.42 -15.50
C THR A 484 17.42 -10.20 -16.82
N GLU A 485 18.69 -10.60 -16.86
CA GLU A 485 19.52 -10.53 -18.07
C GLU A 485 19.05 -11.51 -19.15
N GLN A 486 18.75 -12.76 -18.77
CA GLN A 486 18.25 -13.80 -19.70
C GLN A 486 16.93 -13.39 -20.37
N THR A 487 16.05 -12.71 -19.62
CA THR A 487 14.72 -12.32 -20.09
C THR A 487 14.65 -10.90 -20.67
N LYS A 488 15.81 -10.22 -20.77
CA LYS A 488 15.96 -8.87 -21.35
C LYS A 488 15.03 -7.83 -20.70
N ARG A 489 15.02 -7.79 -19.36
CA ARG A 489 14.25 -6.84 -18.54
C ARG A 489 15.13 -5.85 -17.75
N CYS A 490 16.38 -5.68 -18.19
CA CYS A 490 17.39 -4.85 -17.54
C CYS A 490 17.33 -3.37 -17.90
#